data_AF-B2L492-F1
#
_entry.id   AF-B2L492-F1
#
_cell.length_a   1.000
_cell.length_b   1.000
_cell.length_c   1.000
_cell.angle_alpha   90.00
_cell.angle_beta   90.00
_cell.angle_gamma   90.00
#
_symmetry.space_group_name_H-M   'P 1'
#
loop_
_entity.id
_entity.type
_entity.pdbx_description
1 polymer ?
#
loop_
_entity_poly.entity_id
_entity_poly.type
_entity_poly.pdbx_seq_one_letter_code
_entity_poly.pdbx_strand_id
1 'polypeptide(L)' 'SKEENRWGTEQRENVFPFQQGAETLICFEYQADHLKVKLSDGQEFNFPIRMPLDTITFLSMDGIELKSISLH' A
#
# COMPACT_ATOMS: atom_id res chain seq x y z
N SER A 1 10.05 0.45 2.28
CA SER A 1 10.25 1.55 1.31
C SER A 1 11.51 1.29 0.53
N LYS A 2 11.59 1.81 -0.70
CA LYS A 2 12.79 1.76 -1.54
C LYS A 2 13.15 3.18 -1.95
N GLU A 3 14.39 3.59 -1.72
CA GLU A 3 14.92 4.92 -2.07
C GLU A 3 16.23 4.72 -2.83
N GLU A 4 16.43 5.40 -3.95
CA GLU A 4 17.62 5.24 -4.82
C GLU A 4 17.97 3.77 -5.14
N ASN A 5 16.95 2.95 -5.43
CA ASN A 5 17.07 1.50 -5.66
C ASN A 5 17.60 0.66 -4.48
N ARG A 6 17.58 1.19 -3.26
CA ARG A 6 17.96 0.47 -2.04
C ARG A 6 16.75 0.21 -1.16
N TRP A 7 16.60 -1.03 -0.72
CA TRP A 7 15.55 -1.41 0.22
C TRP A 7 15.89 -0.92 1.64
N GLY A 8 14.92 -0.30 2.30
CA GLY A 8 15.00 0.03 3.72
C GLY A 8 14.48 -1.11 4.62
N THR A 9 14.34 -0.84 5.92
CA THR A 9 13.84 -1.82 6.91
C THR A 9 12.46 -2.35 6.56
N GLU A 10 12.27 -3.66 6.64
CA GLU A 10 10.96 -4.28 6.43
C GLU A 10 10.01 -4.00 7.60
N GLN A 11 8.73 -3.83 7.28
CA GLN A 11 7.63 -3.87 8.23
C GLN A 11 6.79 -5.10 7.88
N ARG A 12 6.49 -5.94 8.88
CA ARG A 12 5.79 -7.21 8.68
C ARG A 12 4.50 -7.18 9.48
N GLU A 13 3.39 -7.28 8.76
CA GLU A 13 2.06 -7.39 9.36
C GLU A 13 1.63 -8.85 9.38
N ASN A 14 0.95 -9.26 10.46
CA ASN A 14 0.36 -10.61 10.55
C ASN A 14 -1.02 -10.70 9.88
N VAL A 15 -1.65 -9.56 9.58
CA VAL A 15 -2.94 -9.49 8.90
C VAL A 15 -2.80 -9.93 7.44
N PHE A 16 -3.62 -10.90 7.02
CA PHE A 16 -3.57 -11.45 5.66
C PHE A 16 -4.98 -11.88 5.17
N PRO A 17 -5.84 -10.93 4.77
CA PRO A 17 -7.22 -11.22 4.36
C PRO A 17 -7.34 -11.58 2.87
N PHE A 18 -6.25 -12.03 2.24
CA PHE A 18 -6.21 -12.32 0.81
C PHE A 18 -6.40 -13.81 0.55
N GLN A 19 -7.15 -14.14 -0.51
CA GLN A 19 -7.36 -15.51 -0.96
C GLN A 19 -6.99 -15.63 -2.44
N GLN A 20 -6.35 -16.74 -2.80
CA GLN A 20 -5.99 -17.01 -4.19
C GLN A 20 -7.24 -17.14 -5.07
N GLY A 21 -7.24 -16.47 -6.23
CA GLY A 21 -8.36 -16.49 -7.18
C GLY A 21 -9.56 -15.62 -6.78
N ALA A 22 -9.50 -14.90 -5.66
CA ALA A 22 -10.54 -13.98 -5.23
C ALA A 22 -10.20 -12.51 -5.58
N GLU A 23 -11.23 -11.69 -5.76
CA GLU A 23 -11.07 -10.25 -5.86
C GLU A 23 -10.70 -9.64 -4.50
N THR A 24 -9.97 -8.54 -4.51
CA THR A 24 -9.64 -7.78 -3.30
C THR A 24 -9.73 -6.28 -3.56
N LEU A 25 -9.84 -5.51 -2.48
CA LEU A 25 -9.80 -4.06 -2.47
C LEU A 25 -8.79 -3.61 -1.42
N ILE A 26 -7.92 -2.69 -1.82
CA ILE A 26 -6.93 -2.06 -0.94
C ILE A 26 -7.03 -0.56 -1.16
N CYS A 27 -7.15 0.20 -0.07
CA CYS A 27 -7.11 1.66 -0.10
C CYS A 27 -5.81 2.15 0.55
N PHE A 28 -5.12 3.07 -0.13
CA PHE A 28 -3.95 3.75 0.39
C PHE A 28 -4.32 5.21 0.66
N GLU A 29 -4.44 5.57 1.93
CA GLU A 29 -4.73 6.94 2.36
C GLU A 29 -3.43 7.66 2.71
N TYR A 30 -3.15 8.76 2.01
CA TYR A 30 -1.97 9.58 2.25
C TYR A 30 -2.15 10.48 3.47
N GLN A 31 -1.20 10.40 4.39
CA GLN A 31 -1.10 11.25 5.58
C GLN A 31 0.28 11.93 5.60
N ALA A 32 0.47 12.90 6.50
CA ALA A 32 1.68 13.73 6.53
C ALA A 32 2.99 12.92 6.69
N ASP A 33 2.97 11.84 7.47
CA ASP A 33 4.16 11.03 7.81
C ASP A 33 3.97 9.53 7.56
N HIS A 34 2.81 9.09 7.08
CA HIS A 34 2.52 7.68 6.79
C HIS A 34 1.49 7.51 5.66
N LEU A 35 1.41 6.28 5.16
CA LEU A 35 0.26 5.77 4.42
C LEU A 35 -0.57 4.93 5.38
N LYS A 36 -1.87 5.24 5.50
CA LYS A 36 -2.81 4.33 6.13
C LYS A 36 -3.33 3.37 5.07
N VAL A 37 -3.05 2.09 5.25
CA VAL A 37 -3.50 1.00 4.37
C VAL A 37 -4.77 0.40 4.96
N LYS A 38 -5.85 0.39 4.17
CA LYS A 38 -7.13 -0.20 4.55
C LYS A 38 -7.44 -1.41 3.69
N LEU A 39 -7.79 -2.51 4.32
CA LEU A 39 -8.06 -3.79 3.69
C LEU A 39 -9.56 -4.05 3.57
N SER A 40 -9.93 -4.99 2.69
CA SER A 40 -11.33 -5.33 2.38
C SER A 40 -12.13 -5.87 3.57
N ASP A 41 -11.48 -6.44 4.58
CA ASP A 41 -12.10 -6.95 5.80
C ASP A 41 -12.23 -5.89 6.92
N GLY A 42 -11.85 -4.65 6.63
CA GLY A 42 -11.89 -3.53 7.57
C GLY A 42 -10.66 -3.40 8.48
N GLN A 43 -9.68 -4.30 8.36
CA GLN A 43 -8.41 -4.13 9.07
C GLN A 43 -7.58 -3.01 8.43
N GLU A 44 -6.85 -2.28 9.27
CA GLU A 44 -6.00 -1.16 8.85
C GLU A 44 -4.63 -1.24 9.50
N PHE A 45 -3.60 -0.73 8.82
CA PHE A 45 -2.27 -0.52 9.38
C PHE A 45 -1.59 0.70 8.75
N ASN A 46 -0.62 1.28 9.45
CA ASN A 46 0.13 2.44 8.97
C ASN A 46 1.52 2.02 8.48
N PHE A 47 1.92 2.53 7.32
CA PHE A 47 3.27 2.38 6.79
C PHE A 47 3.98 3.74 6.75
N PRO A 48 5.12 3.93 7.42
CA PRO A 48 5.77 5.23 7.50
C PRO A 48 6.34 5.69 6.16
N ILE A 49 6.20 6.98 5.87
CA ILE A 49 6.91 7.65 4.77
C ILE A 49 8.34 7.91 5.24
N ARG A 50 9.32 7.43 4.48
CA ARG A 50 10.75 7.44 4.86
C ARG A 50 11.64 8.25 3.92
N MET A 51 11.02 9.09 3.10
CA MET A 51 11.69 9.97 2.14
C MET A 51 10.87 11.25 2.01
N PRO A 52 11.47 12.38 1.61
CA PRO A 52 10.73 13.60 1.30
C PRO A 52 9.69 13.32 0.20
N LEU A 53 8.44 13.66 0.45
CA LEU A 53 7.33 13.38 -0.45
C LEU A 53 6.28 14.49 -0.32
N ASP A 54 6.01 15.17 -1.43
CA ASP A 54 4.93 16.16 -1.50
C ASP A 54 3.66 15.51 -2.08
N THR A 55 3.81 14.79 -3.20
CA THR A 55 2.73 14.15 -3.95
C THR A 55 3.14 12.77 -4.42
N ILE A 56 2.24 11.79 -4.32
CA ILE A 56 2.42 10.47 -4.92
C ILE A 56 2.04 10.54 -6.41
N THR A 57 3.01 10.32 -7.29
CA THR A 57 2.84 10.46 -8.75
C THR A 57 3.05 9.16 -9.52
N PHE A 58 3.35 8.06 -8.82
CA PHE A 58 3.68 6.77 -9.42
C PHE A 58 2.97 5.62 -8.71
N LEU A 59 2.39 4.71 -9.50
CA LEU A 59 1.81 3.46 -9.06
C LEU A 59 2.26 2.34 -10.00
N SER A 60 2.74 1.23 -9.42
CA SER A 60 3.06 0.00 -10.14
C SER A 60 2.54 -1.20 -9.35
N MET A 61 2.06 -2.22 -10.06
CA MET A 61 1.59 -3.47 -9.47
C MET A 61 2.07 -4.65 -10.31
N ASP A 62 2.29 -5.78 -9.64
CA ASP A 62 2.71 -7.04 -10.24
C ASP A 62 2.04 -8.19 -9.48
N GLY A 63 1.81 -9.32 -10.13
CA GLY A 63 1.19 -10.50 -9.54
C GLY A 63 -0.31 -10.36 -9.18
N ILE A 64 -0.99 -9.30 -9.65
CA ILE A 64 -2.43 -9.07 -9.50
C ILE A 64 -3.04 -8.55 -10.81
N GLU A 65 -4.25 -8.98 -11.15
CA GLU A 65 -5.00 -8.46 -12.30
C GLU A 65 -5.75 -7.18 -11.91
N LEU A 66 -5.55 -6.10 -12.66
CA LEU A 66 -6.19 -4.81 -12.39
C LEU A 66 -7.66 -4.84 -12.82
N LYS A 67 -8.58 -4.63 -11.86
CA LYS A 67 -10.00 -4.40 -12.13
C LYS A 67 -10.36 -2.92 -12.24
N SER A 68 -9.96 -2.10 -11.27
CA SER A 68 -10.19 -0.65 -11.28
C SER A 68 -9.25 0.08 -10.32
N ILE A 69 -9.04 1.38 -10.58
CA ILE A 69 -8.39 2.34 -9.68
C ILE A 69 -9.27 3.58 -9.61
N SER A 70 -9.48 4.13 -8.41
CA SER A 70 -10.12 5.42 -8.17
C SER A 70 -9.27 6.28 -7.25
N LEU A 71 -9.38 7.60 -7.40
CA LEU A 71 -8.80 8.59 -6.50
C LEU A 71 -9.96 9.33 -5.80
N HIS A 72 -9.85 9.52 -4.49
CA HIS A 72 -10.87 10.14 -3.65
C HIS A 72 -10.32 11.38 -2.95
#